data_AF-A0A120G4Z6-F1
#
_entry.id   AF-A0A120G4Z6-F1
#
_cell.length_a   1.000
_cell.length_b   1.000
_cell.length_c   1.000
_cell.angle_alpha   90.00
_cell.angle_beta   90.00
_cell.angle_gamma   90.00
#
_symmetry.space_group_name_H-M   'P 1'
#
loop_
_entity.id
_entity.type
_entity.pdbx_description
1 polymer ?
#
loop_
_entity_poly.entity_id
_entity_poly.type
_entity_poly.pdbx_seq_one_letter_code
_entity_poly.pdbx_strand_id
1 'polypeptide(L)'
;MTPIETESYGYVWWKHSAILPTTITRQRQGAVRMRRRLINTLVAVTTALALTGCANGYKEFYIPATGVSPEFVSANRASAAPALPVIERSPFGDLEKIIAGYSKRGYVVIGESSFNSGENVSEDHALKQGAAVGADLVLVFVPQYTGSVTSSMPLTTPTTSTSYTTSSANAYGPGGQATAFGNASTTTYGSTTTYIPITVNRSDYGAIYFVKGT
;
A
#
# COMPACT_ATOMS: atom_id res chain seq x y z
N MET A 1 9.90 -79.09 77.47
CA MET A 1 11.36 -79.19 77.38
C MET A 1 11.78 -78.22 76.28
N THR A 2 12.30 -77.06 76.68
CA THR A 2 13.09 -76.09 75.86
C THR A 2 14.30 -76.81 75.24
N PRO A 3 14.98 -76.35 74.15
CA PRO A 3 15.56 -74.99 74.02
C PRO A 3 15.61 -74.37 72.59
N ILE A 4 15.59 -73.03 72.46
CA ILE A 4 16.68 -72.03 72.24
C ILE A 4 17.26 -72.04 70.80
N GLU A 5 17.11 -70.94 70.06
CA GLU A 5 18.22 -70.12 69.53
C GLU A 5 17.72 -68.87 68.78
N THR A 6 18.50 -67.81 68.93
CA THR A 6 18.38 -66.44 68.39
C THR A 6 18.71 -66.36 66.91
N GLU A 7 18.06 -65.45 66.15
CA GLU A 7 18.70 -64.84 64.96
C GLU A 7 18.06 -63.50 64.54
N SER A 8 18.89 -62.68 63.90
CA SER A 8 18.68 -61.27 63.56
C SER A 8 18.64 -61.04 62.05
N TYR A 9 17.95 -59.95 61.64
CA TYR A 9 18.02 -59.21 60.38
C TYR A 9 17.53 -59.86 59.06
N GLY A 10 16.65 -59.12 58.35
CA GLY A 10 16.35 -59.34 56.94
C GLY A 10 15.13 -58.56 56.43
N TYR A 11 15.37 -57.49 55.66
CA TYR A 11 14.36 -56.68 54.95
C TYR A 11 13.68 -57.46 53.82
N VAL A 12 12.34 -57.38 53.65
CA VAL A 12 11.71 -57.47 52.30
C VAL A 12 10.45 -56.59 52.19
N TRP A 13 10.43 -55.91 51.04
CA TRP A 13 9.51 -54.93 50.47
C TRP A 13 8.08 -55.42 50.19
N TRP A 14 7.09 -54.54 50.38
CA TRP A 14 5.80 -54.60 49.67
C TRP A 14 5.42 -53.25 49.04
N LYS A 15 5.04 -53.33 47.77
CA LYS A 15 4.70 -52.24 46.84
C LYS A 15 3.53 -51.37 47.34
N HIS A 16 3.69 -50.05 47.26
CA HIS A 16 2.57 -49.12 47.11
C HIS A 16 2.78 -48.31 45.83
N SER A 17 1.90 -48.52 44.86
CA SER A 17 1.79 -47.71 43.65
C SER A 17 1.21 -46.35 44.02
N ALA A 18 2.03 -45.29 43.94
CA ALA A 18 1.57 -43.91 43.97
C ALA A 18 1.46 -43.40 42.53
N ILE A 19 0.22 -43.16 42.07
CA ILE A 19 -0.09 -42.50 40.80
C ILE A 19 -0.02 -40.98 41.07
N LEU A 20 0.98 -40.30 40.49
CA LEU A 20 1.06 -38.84 40.49
C LEU A 20 0.13 -38.26 39.41
N PRO A 21 -0.75 -37.28 39.71
CA PRO A 21 -1.58 -36.64 38.69
C PRO A 21 -0.77 -35.69 37.80
N THR A 22 -0.68 -36.04 36.53
CA THR A 22 0.02 -35.32 35.44
C THR A 22 -0.81 -34.13 34.92
N THR A 23 -1.22 -33.21 35.78
CA THR A 23 -2.23 -32.18 35.40
C THR A 23 -1.78 -30.72 35.54
N ILE A 24 -0.50 -30.44 35.78
CA ILE A 24 -0.03 -29.05 35.94
C ILE A 24 0.60 -28.46 34.66
N THR A 25 0.92 -29.29 33.66
CA THR A 25 1.65 -28.82 32.46
C THR A 25 0.76 -28.34 31.31
N ARG A 26 -0.56 -28.62 31.31
CA ARG A 26 -1.45 -28.30 30.17
C ARG A 26 -2.07 -26.89 30.23
N GLN A 27 -2.22 -26.31 31.41
CA GLN A 27 -2.86 -25.00 31.61
C GLN A 27 -1.95 -23.81 31.24
N ARG A 28 -0.63 -23.92 31.43
CA ARG A 28 0.33 -22.86 31.04
C ARG A 28 0.51 -22.72 29.52
N GLN A 29 0.29 -23.80 28.75
CA GLN A 29 0.50 -23.78 27.30
C GLN A 29 -0.61 -23.08 26.51
N GLY A 30 -1.86 -23.09 27.00
CA GLY A 30 -2.99 -22.42 26.35
C GLY A 30 -2.90 -20.89 26.40
N ALA A 31 -2.54 -20.34 27.57
CA ALA A 31 -2.42 -18.89 27.77
C ALA A 31 -1.27 -18.27 26.96
N VAL A 32 -0.13 -18.96 26.83
CA VAL A 32 1.02 -18.50 26.02
C VAL A 32 0.69 -18.52 24.53
N ARG A 33 -0.02 -19.56 24.05
CA ARG A 33 -0.41 -19.69 22.64
C ARG A 33 -1.48 -18.67 22.24
N MET A 34 -2.38 -18.31 23.16
CA MET A 34 -3.39 -17.27 22.95
C MET A 34 -2.79 -15.86 22.97
N ARG A 35 -1.87 -15.57 23.90
CA ARG A 35 -1.10 -14.31 23.92
C ARG A 35 -0.26 -14.11 22.65
N ARG A 36 0.39 -15.16 22.13
CA ARG A 36 1.14 -15.09 20.87
C ARG A 36 0.23 -14.83 19.65
N ARG A 37 -0.97 -15.43 19.62
CA ARG A 37 -1.96 -15.16 18.56
C ARG A 37 -2.49 -13.73 18.64
N LEU A 38 -2.79 -13.23 19.84
CA LEU A 38 -3.23 -11.86 20.08
C LEU A 38 -2.14 -10.85 19.72
N ILE A 39 -0.88 -11.07 20.12
CA ILE A 39 0.24 -10.20 19.76
C ILE A 39 0.47 -10.20 18.24
N ASN A 40 0.43 -11.37 17.59
CA ASN A 40 0.58 -11.43 16.13
C ASN A 40 -0.57 -10.76 15.37
N THR A 41 -1.80 -10.82 15.89
CA THR A 41 -2.94 -10.07 15.30
C THR A 41 -2.82 -8.58 15.56
N LEU A 42 -2.39 -8.16 16.75
CA LEU A 42 -2.20 -6.74 17.08
C LEU A 42 -1.07 -6.10 16.28
N VAL A 43 0.03 -6.85 16.05
CA VAL A 43 1.11 -6.47 15.13
C VAL A 43 0.59 -6.38 13.70
N ALA A 44 -0.16 -7.37 13.20
CA ALA A 44 -0.72 -7.32 11.86
C ALA A 44 -1.68 -6.13 11.65
N VAL A 45 -2.51 -5.81 12.65
CA VAL A 45 -3.42 -4.66 12.62
C VAL A 45 -2.64 -3.34 12.65
N THR A 46 -1.65 -3.20 13.53
CA THR A 46 -0.83 -1.96 13.58
C THR A 46 0.02 -1.76 12.32
N THR A 47 0.55 -2.82 11.70
CA THR A 47 1.25 -2.72 10.41
C THR A 47 0.30 -2.36 9.26
N ALA A 48 -0.94 -2.87 9.25
CA ALA A 48 -1.94 -2.51 8.25
C ALA A 48 -2.40 -1.04 8.36
N LEU A 49 -2.49 -0.49 9.57
CA LEU A 49 -2.81 0.94 9.77
C LEU A 49 -1.64 1.88 9.43
N ALA A 50 -0.39 1.41 9.47
CA ALA A 50 0.77 2.24 9.14
C ALA A 50 0.94 2.51 7.64
N LEU A 51 0.26 1.74 6.77
CA LEU A 51 0.37 1.83 5.31
C LEU A 51 -0.62 2.83 4.69
N THR A 52 -1.53 3.43 5.45
CA THR A 52 -2.47 4.46 4.96
C THR A 52 -1.88 5.87 5.04
N GLY A 53 -0.61 6.04 4.67
CA GLY A 53 -0.05 7.37 4.47
C GLY A 53 -0.71 8.00 3.25
N CYS A 54 -1.75 8.82 3.44
CA CYS A 54 -2.33 9.61 2.36
C CYS A 54 -1.22 10.51 1.79
N ALA A 55 -0.76 10.21 0.58
CA ALA A 55 0.22 11.02 -0.11
C ALA A 55 -0.32 12.45 -0.24
N ASN A 56 0.42 13.42 0.29
CA ASN A 56 0.07 14.83 0.19
C ASN A 56 1.13 15.52 -0.68
N GLY A 57 0.84 15.67 -1.98
CA GLY A 57 1.72 16.35 -2.93
C GLY A 57 2.07 17.78 -2.50
N TYR A 58 1.15 18.51 -1.86
CA TYR A 58 1.43 19.84 -1.33
C TYR A 58 2.49 19.83 -0.22
N LYS A 59 2.58 18.76 0.56
CA LYS A 59 3.65 18.58 1.56
C LYS A 59 4.95 18.14 0.91
N GLU A 60 4.87 17.19 -0.02
CA GLU A 60 6.04 16.59 -0.67
C GLU A 60 6.81 17.61 -1.53
N PHE A 61 6.09 18.46 -2.25
CA PHE A 61 6.65 19.48 -3.14
C PHE A 61 6.64 20.87 -2.50
N TYR A 62 6.64 20.96 -1.17
CA TYR A 62 6.72 22.24 -0.47
C TYR A 62 8.13 22.83 -0.52
N ILE A 63 8.23 24.07 -0.97
CA ILE A 63 9.47 24.86 -1.01
C ILE A 63 9.26 26.11 -0.13
N PRO A 64 10.03 26.27 0.97
CA PRO A 64 9.96 27.48 1.77
C PRO A 64 10.52 28.69 1.02
N ALA A 65 9.92 29.85 1.23
CA ALA A 65 10.43 31.11 0.67
C ALA A 65 11.80 31.47 1.28
N THR A 66 12.67 32.08 0.49
CA THR A 66 14.03 32.44 0.92
C THR A 66 14.00 33.44 2.08
N GLY A 67 14.75 33.14 3.14
CA GLY A 67 14.81 33.99 4.34
C GLY A 67 13.60 33.89 5.28
N VAL A 68 12.62 33.03 4.98
CA VAL A 68 11.47 32.79 5.85
C VAL A 68 11.77 31.62 6.78
N SER A 69 12.25 31.92 8.00
CA SER A 69 12.30 30.96 9.10
C SER A 69 10.99 30.96 9.89
N PRO A 70 10.65 29.89 10.65
CA PRO A 70 9.51 29.92 11.57
C PRO A 70 9.56 31.09 12.56
N GLU A 71 10.77 31.50 12.95
CA GLU A 71 11.01 32.65 13.81
C GLU A 71 10.63 33.95 13.09
N PHE A 72 11.02 34.12 11.82
CA PHE A 72 10.61 35.25 10.98
C PHE A 72 9.09 35.33 10.86
N VAL A 73 8.42 34.20 10.62
CA VAL A 73 6.94 34.14 10.54
C VAL A 73 6.33 34.57 11.87
N SER A 74 6.87 34.11 13.00
CA SER A 74 6.35 34.47 14.32
C SER A 74 6.58 35.94 14.69
N ALA A 75 7.71 36.52 14.31
CA ALA A 75 8.09 37.90 14.64
C ALA A 75 7.36 38.94 13.79
N ASN A 76 6.98 38.59 12.56
CA ASN A 76 6.38 39.53 11.60
C ASN A 76 4.88 39.32 11.39
N ARG A 77 4.24 38.35 12.06
CA ARG A 77 2.80 38.12 11.93
C ARG A 77 2.01 39.18 12.71
N ALA A 78 0.95 39.71 12.09
CA ALA A 78 0.05 40.70 12.70
C ALA A 78 -0.84 40.15 13.84
N SER A 79 -0.99 38.83 13.96
CA SER A 79 -1.88 38.19 14.95
C SER A 79 -1.43 36.75 15.26
N ALA A 80 -2.12 36.04 16.14
CA ALA A 80 -1.85 34.60 16.33
C ALA A 80 -2.24 33.80 15.08
N ALA A 81 -1.53 32.69 14.81
CA ALA A 81 -1.87 31.82 13.69
C ALA A 81 -3.31 31.28 13.84
N PRO A 82 -4.13 31.29 12.78
CA PRO A 82 -5.46 30.72 12.83
C PRO A 82 -5.37 29.19 12.95
N ALA A 83 -6.42 28.57 13.51
CA ALA A 83 -6.49 27.11 13.60
C ALA A 83 -6.51 26.43 12.22
N LEU A 84 -7.11 27.10 11.23
CA LEU A 84 -7.08 26.72 9.82
C LEU A 84 -6.86 27.97 8.96
N PRO A 85 -6.02 27.90 7.92
CA PRO A 85 -5.84 29.02 7.01
C PRO A 85 -7.09 29.26 6.17
N VAL A 86 -7.25 30.50 5.71
CA VAL A 86 -8.26 30.86 4.70
C VAL A 86 -7.83 30.30 3.35
N ILE A 87 -8.74 29.67 2.62
CA ILE A 87 -8.47 29.22 1.25
C ILE A 87 -9.00 30.23 0.23
N GLU A 88 -8.16 30.61 -0.73
CA GLU A 88 -8.54 31.35 -1.93
C GLU A 88 -8.14 30.54 -3.17
N ARG A 89 -8.82 30.79 -4.30
CA ARG A 89 -8.58 30.10 -5.56
C ARG A 89 -8.19 31.08 -6.65
N SER A 90 -7.21 30.72 -7.46
CA SER A 90 -6.82 31.48 -8.65
C SER A 90 -6.56 30.53 -9.81
N PRO A 91 -6.85 30.91 -11.07
CA PRO A 91 -6.23 30.23 -12.20
C PRO A 91 -4.70 30.41 -12.16
N PHE A 92 -3.98 29.51 -12.84
CA PHE A 92 -2.57 29.74 -13.17
C PHE A 92 -2.44 31.00 -14.03
N GLY A 93 -1.36 31.75 -13.82
CA GLY A 93 -1.15 33.01 -14.51
C GLY A 93 0.16 33.68 -14.11
N ASP A 94 0.20 35.00 -14.28
CA ASP A 94 1.35 35.83 -13.94
C ASP A 94 1.55 35.86 -12.41
N LEU A 95 2.49 35.05 -11.94
CA LEU A 95 2.76 34.86 -10.52
C LEU A 95 3.18 36.17 -9.84
N GLU A 96 3.93 37.03 -10.52
CA GLU A 96 4.38 38.31 -9.98
C GLU A 96 3.18 39.23 -9.71
N LYS A 97 2.23 39.31 -10.65
CA LYS A 97 0.99 40.10 -10.46
C LYS A 97 0.13 39.55 -9.34
N ILE A 98 0.00 38.23 -9.27
CA ILE A 98 -0.77 37.57 -8.20
C ILE A 98 -0.15 37.92 -6.85
N ILE A 99 1.15 37.64 -6.67
CA ILE A 99 1.87 37.93 -5.43
C ILE A 99 1.79 39.41 -5.09
N ALA A 100 2.01 40.31 -6.05
CA ALA A 100 1.90 41.75 -5.82
C ALA A 100 0.51 42.18 -5.32
N GLY A 101 -0.56 41.52 -5.78
CA GLY A 101 -1.93 41.73 -5.27
C GLY A 101 -2.08 41.35 -3.79
N TYR A 102 -1.51 40.22 -3.38
CA TYR A 102 -1.50 39.78 -1.98
C TYR A 102 -0.58 40.63 -1.10
N SER A 103 0.58 41.04 -1.61
CA SER A 103 1.48 41.96 -0.89
C SER A 103 0.84 43.31 -0.61
N LYS A 104 0.06 43.86 -1.54
CA LYS A 104 -0.74 45.09 -1.32
C LYS A 104 -1.80 44.93 -0.22
N ARG A 105 -2.26 43.72 0.03
CA ARG A 105 -3.19 43.35 1.11
C ARG A 105 -2.48 43.05 2.44
N GLY A 106 -1.15 43.21 2.50
CA GLY A 106 -0.33 42.94 3.68
C GLY A 106 0.03 41.46 3.86
N TYR A 107 -0.05 40.64 2.81
CA TYR A 107 0.35 39.23 2.87
C TYR A 107 1.79 39.04 2.38
N VAL A 108 2.55 38.23 3.11
CA VAL A 108 3.92 37.84 2.80
C VAL A 108 3.94 36.35 2.45
N VAL A 109 4.60 35.99 1.36
CA VAL A 109 4.76 34.59 0.94
C VAL A 109 5.72 33.89 1.89
N ILE A 110 5.32 32.73 2.41
CA ILE A 110 6.15 31.88 3.28
C ILE A 110 6.65 30.62 2.59
N GLY A 111 6.02 30.24 1.49
CA GLY A 111 6.43 29.14 0.66
C GLY A 111 5.43 28.87 -0.46
N GLU A 112 5.76 27.89 -1.27
CA GLU A 112 4.93 27.44 -2.38
C GLU A 112 5.01 25.93 -2.56
N SER A 113 4.07 25.38 -3.32
CA SER A 113 4.08 24.02 -3.79
C SER A 113 3.64 23.99 -5.24
N SER A 114 4.32 23.22 -6.08
CA SER A 114 3.94 23.02 -7.47
C SER A 114 4.33 21.62 -7.92
N PHE A 115 3.40 20.90 -8.54
CA PHE A 115 3.62 19.52 -8.98
C PHE A 115 2.61 19.09 -10.04
N ASN A 116 2.96 18.04 -10.78
CA ASN A 116 2.10 17.45 -11.80
C ASN A 116 1.63 16.05 -11.36
N SER A 117 0.32 15.81 -11.36
CA SER A 117 -0.26 14.54 -10.92
C SER A 117 -1.20 13.95 -11.97
N GLY A 118 -1.18 12.61 -12.06
CA GLY A 118 -2.18 11.83 -12.80
C GLY A 118 -3.45 11.52 -12.00
N GLU A 119 -3.48 11.91 -10.73
CA GLU A 119 -4.58 11.69 -9.81
C GLU A 119 -5.29 13.00 -9.47
N ASN A 120 -6.55 12.89 -9.02
CA ASN A 120 -7.28 14.02 -8.46
C ASN A 120 -6.76 14.34 -7.06
N VAL A 121 -6.25 15.54 -6.87
CA VAL A 121 -5.69 15.98 -5.58
C VAL A 121 -6.67 16.90 -4.88
N SER A 122 -6.97 16.62 -3.62
CA SER A 122 -7.90 17.42 -2.81
C SER A 122 -7.27 18.72 -2.32
N GLU A 123 -8.04 19.81 -2.32
CA GLU A 123 -7.65 21.08 -1.71
C GLU A 123 -7.43 20.96 -0.20
N ASP A 124 -8.05 19.99 0.47
CA ASP A 124 -7.83 19.72 1.90
C ASP A 124 -6.36 19.40 2.20
N HIS A 125 -5.65 18.85 1.22
CA HIS A 125 -4.23 18.54 1.35
C HIS A 125 -3.39 19.83 1.40
N ALA A 126 -3.78 20.86 0.64
CA ALA A 126 -3.17 22.19 0.69
C ALA A 126 -3.50 22.91 2.01
N LEU A 127 -4.74 22.80 2.50
CA LEU A 127 -5.13 23.34 3.82
C LEU A 127 -4.33 22.71 4.96
N LYS A 128 -4.18 21.37 4.97
CA LYS A 128 -3.37 20.66 5.97
C LYS A 128 -1.91 21.10 5.93
N GLN A 129 -1.35 21.28 4.74
CA GLN A 129 0.01 21.80 4.60
C GLN A 129 0.11 23.24 5.09
N GLY A 130 -0.84 24.09 4.71
CA GLY A 130 -0.93 25.48 5.18
C GLY A 130 -0.98 25.58 6.69
N ALA A 131 -1.82 24.77 7.36
CA ALA A 131 -1.85 24.70 8.81
C ALA A 131 -0.51 24.25 9.41
N ALA A 132 0.14 23.24 8.81
CA ALA A 132 1.42 22.73 9.28
C ALA A 132 2.57 23.75 9.18
N VAL A 133 2.55 24.62 8.17
CA VAL A 133 3.57 25.68 7.98
C VAL A 133 3.18 27.00 8.66
N GLY A 134 2.00 27.08 9.27
CA GLY A 134 1.48 28.31 9.86
C GLY A 134 1.10 29.36 8.80
N ALA A 135 0.45 28.97 7.72
CA ALA A 135 -0.17 29.92 6.82
C ALA A 135 -1.40 30.55 7.49
N ASP A 136 -1.64 31.83 7.21
CA ASP A 136 -2.93 32.49 7.49
C ASP A 136 -3.86 32.37 6.27
N LEU A 137 -3.28 32.29 5.07
CA LEU A 137 -3.98 32.12 3.81
C LEU A 137 -3.24 31.14 2.89
N VAL A 138 -3.99 30.26 2.24
CA VAL A 138 -3.52 29.37 1.18
C VAL A 138 -4.22 29.76 -0.11
N LEU A 139 -3.45 30.18 -1.11
CA LEU A 139 -3.93 30.35 -2.47
C LEU A 139 -3.73 29.04 -3.22
N VAL A 140 -4.81 28.36 -3.59
CA VAL A 140 -4.76 27.15 -4.39
C VAL A 140 -5.00 27.47 -5.86
N PHE A 141 -4.14 26.96 -6.73
CA PHE A 141 -4.34 27.09 -8.16
C PHE A 141 -5.36 26.07 -8.67
N VAL A 142 -6.30 26.54 -9.50
CA VAL A 142 -7.25 25.66 -10.18
C VAL A 142 -6.46 24.70 -11.08
N PRO A 143 -6.62 23.37 -10.93
CA PRO A 143 -5.80 22.41 -11.66
C PRO A 143 -5.86 22.62 -13.17
N GLN A 144 -4.69 22.66 -13.82
CA GLN A 144 -4.57 22.86 -15.25
C GLN A 144 -4.18 21.55 -15.93
N TYR A 145 -5.03 21.04 -16.82
CA TYR A 145 -4.71 19.86 -17.61
C TYR A 145 -3.52 20.13 -18.53
N THR A 146 -2.47 19.31 -18.43
CA THR A 146 -1.22 19.48 -19.19
C THR A 146 -0.95 18.36 -20.19
N GLY A 147 -1.77 17.32 -20.22
CA GLY A 147 -1.73 16.30 -21.26
C GLY A 147 -2.06 14.91 -20.76
N SER A 148 -1.97 13.94 -21.67
CA SER A 148 -2.19 12.53 -21.37
C SER A 148 -1.02 11.71 -21.85
N VAL A 149 -0.61 10.73 -21.04
CA VAL A 149 0.38 9.73 -21.44
C VAL A 149 -0.32 8.40 -21.60
N THR A 150 -0.21 7.80 -22.79
CA THR A 150 -0.73 6.45 -23.06
C THR A 150 0.42 5.47 -23.14
N SER A 151 0.38 4.42 -22.33
CA SER A 151 1.33 3.31 -22.36
C SER A 151 0.60 2.00 -22.65
N SER A 152 1.30 1.00 -23.18
CA SER A 152 0.72 -0.29 -23.55
C SER A 152 1.34 -1.40 -22.70
N MET A 153 0.50 -2.10 -21.92
CA MET A 153 0.94 -3.24 -21.13
C MET A 153 0.70 -4.54 -21.90
N PRO A 154 1.75 -5.35 -22.18
CA PRO A 154 1.58 -6.64 -22.83
C PRO A 154 1.01 -7.67 -21.85
N LEU A 155 -0.06 -8.35 -22.26
CA LEU A 155 -0.65 -9.50 -21.58
C LEU A 155 -0.46 -10.75 -22.46
N THR A 156 0.38 -11.69 -22.01
CA THR A 156 0.64 -12.93 -22.74
C THR A 156 -0.17 -14.07 -22.14
N THR A 157 -1.11 -14.61 -22.91
CA THR A 157 -1.90 -15.78 -22.52
C THR A 157 -1.48 -17.01 -23.32
N PRO A 158 -1.23 -18.17 -22.68
CA PRO A 158 -0.96 -19.41 -23.40
C PRO A 158 -2.19 -19.86 -24.17
N THR A 159 -2.00 -20.40 -25.37
CA THR A 159 -3.07 -20.95 -26.21
C THR A 159 -2.73 -22.39 -26.58
N THR A 160 -3.75 -23.25 -26.60
CA THR A 160 -3.63 -24.65 -27.03
C THR A 160 -4.68 -24.92 -28.11
N SER A 161 -4.26 -25.50 -29.23
CA SER A 161 -5.14 -25.89 -30.33
C SER A 161 -4.92 -27.37 -30.64
N THR A 162 -5.97 -28.18 -30.56
CA THR A 162 -5.91 -29.61 -30.91
C THR A 162 -6.60 -29.84 -32.25
N SER A 163 -5.84 -30.34 -33.21
CA SER A 163 -6.31 -30.72 -34.55
C SER A 163 -6.43 -32.24 -34.66
N TYR A 164 -7.42 -32.72 -35.41
CA TYR A 164 -7.63 -34.14 -35.69
C TYR A 164 -7.36 -34.43 -37.17
N THR A 165 -6.50 -35.40 -37.45
CA THR A 165 -6.18 -35.89 -38.79
C THR A 165 -6.75 -37.29 -38.95
N THR A 166 -7.66 -37.47 -39.91
CA THR A 166 -8.21 -38.78 -40.27
C THR A 166 -7.65 -39.19 -41.63
N SER A 167 -7.13 -40.41 -41.71
CA SER A 167 -6.58 -41.01 -42.93
C SER A 167 -7.32 -42.31 -43.24
N SER A 168 -7.51 -42.60 -44.52
CA SER A 168 -8.02 -43.89 -44.99
C SER A 168 -7.18 -44.39 -46.15
N ALA A 169 -6.69 -45.62 -46.06
CA ALA A 169 -5.93 -46.28 -47.11
C ALA A 169 -6.70 -47.48 -47.65
N ASN A 170 -6.87 -47.56 -48.97
CA ASN A 170 -7.51 -48.69 -49.64
C ASN A 170 -6.45 -49.56 -50.30
N ALA A 171 -6.52 -50.88 -50.07
CA ALA A 171 -5.69 -51.88 -50.73
C ALA A 171 -6.59 -52.79 -51.58
N TYR A 172 -6.14 -53.09 -52.80
CA TYR A 172 -6.85 -53.95 -53.75
C TYR A 172 -5.95 -55.11 -54.17
N GLY A 173 -6.48 -56.33 -54.14
CA GLY A 173 -5.77 -57.53 -54.58
C GLY A 173 -6.70 -58.62 -55.12
N PRO A 174 -6.15 -59.76 -55.58
CA PRO A 174 -6.92 -60.84 -56.20
C PRO A 174 -8.02 -61.43 -55.32
N GLY A 175 -7.96 -61.22 -53.99
CA GLY A 175 -8.94 -61.69 -53.00
C GLY A 175 -9.96 -60.64 -52.53
N GLY A 176 -9.97 -59.43 -53.11
CA GLY A 176 -10.91 -58.36 -52.75
C GLY A 176 -10.23 -57.05 -52.33
N GLN A 177 -11.04 -56.11 -51.82
CA GLN A 177 -10.59 -54.80 -51.32
C GLN A 177 -10.60 -54.75 -49.79
N ALA A 178 -9.62 -54.06 -49.21
CA ALA A 178 -9.57 -53.77 -47.78
C ALA A 178 -9.31 -52.28 -47.56
N THR A 179 -10.02 -51.67 -46.61
CA THR A 179 -9.83 -50.27 -46.21
C THR A 179 -9.32 -50.23 -44.79
N ALA A 180 -8.21 -49.52 -44.57
CA ALA A 180 -7.68 -49.20 -43.25
C ALA A 180 -7.97 -47.74 -42.92
N PHE A 181 -8.44 -47.47 -41.70
CA PHE A 181 -8.64 -46.11 -41.18
C PHE A 181 -7.60 -45.82 -40.10
N GLY A 182 -7.07 -44.60 -40.10
CA GLY A 182 -6.15 -44.10 -39.09
C GLY A 182 -6.59 -42.75 -38.59
N ASN A 183 -6.49 -42.52 -37.27
CA ASN A 183 -6.82 -41.26 -36.64
C ASN A 183 -5.60 -40.80 -35.83
N ALA A 184 -5.22 -39.53 -35.98
CA ALA A 184 -4.16 -38.89 -35.20
C ALA A 184 -4.67 -37.55 -34.66
N SER A 185 -4.29 -37.20 -33.43
CA SER A 185 -4.53 -35.86 -32.87
C SER A 185 -3.20 -35.14 -32.70
N THR A 186 -3.12 -33.89 -33.15
CA THR A 186 -1.95 -33.02 -32.98
C THR A 186 -2.34 -31.83 -32.12
N THR A 187 -1.70 -31.68 -30.96
CA THR A 187 -1.88 -30.51 -30.09
C THR A 187 -0.74 -29.52 -30.33
N THR A 188 -1.09 -28.31 -30.78
CA THR A 188 -0.18 -27.19 -30.97
C THR A 188 -0.27 -26.26 -29.76
N TYR A 189 0.89 -25.96 -29.17
CA TYR A 189 1.03 -24.98 -28.09
C TYR A 189 1.50 -23.66 -28.67
N GLY A 190 0.88 -22.56 -28.26
CA GLY A 190 1.24 -21.21 -28.65
C GLY A 190 1.07 -20.22 -27.52
N SER A 191 1.37 -18.97 -27.80
CA SER A 191 1.06 -17.84 -26.93
C SER A 191 0.48 -16.71 -27.77
N THR A 192 -0.47 -15.98 -27.19
CA THR A 192 -1.04 -14.78 -27.79
C THR A 192 -0.75 -13.61 -26.86
N THR A 193 -0.07 -12.58 -27.39
CA THR A 193 0.20 -11.34 -26.67
C THR A 193 -0.84 -10.31 -27.08
N THR A 194 -1.63 -9.84 -26.12
CA THR A 194 -2.58 -8.74 -26.30
C THR A 194 -2.03 -7.49 -25.63
N TYR A 195 -2.06 -6.36 -26.32
CA TYR A 195 -1.58 -5.08 -25.81
C TYR A 195 -2.74 -4.26 -25.23
N ILE A 196 -2.71 -4.01 -23.92
CA ILE A 196 -3.76 -3.25 -23.21
C ILE A 196 -3.28 -1.79 -23.07
N PRO A 197 -3.94 -0.82 -23.75
CA PRO A 197 -3.60 0.59 -23.58
C PRO A 197 -4.10 1.11 -22.22
N ILE A 198 -3.24 1.86 -21.53
CA ILE A 198 -3.54 2.58 -20.29
C ILE A 198 -3.23 4.05 -20.54
N THR A 199 -4.23 4.91 -20.40
CA THR A 199 -4.11 6.36 -20.55
C THR A 199 -4.24 7.02 -19.18
N VAL A 200 -3.27 7.88 -18.84
CA VAL A 200 -3.28 8.69 -17.61
C VAL A 200 -3.34 10.15 -18.00
N ASN A 201 -4.38 10.84 -17.56
CA ASN A 201 -4.56 12.29 -17.72
C ASN A 201 -3.78 13.00 -16.62
N ARG A 202 -2.93 13.96 -16.96
CA ARG A 202 -2.09 14.68 -16.02
C ARG A 202 -2.50 16.15 -15.93
N SER A 203 -2.47 16.68 -14.71
CA SER A 203 -2.78 18.07 -14.41
C SER A 203 -1.72 18.68 -13.49
N ASP A 204 -1.46 19.96 -13.69
CA ASP A 204 -0.62 20.76 -12.81
C ASP A 204 -1.44 21.26 -11.63
N TYR A 205 -0.87 21.10 -10.44
CA TYR A 205 -1.39 21.56 -9.17
C TYR A 205 -0.39 22.52 -8.55
N GLY A 206 -0.89 23.53 -7.84
CA GLY A 206 -0.02 24.40 -7.08
C GLY A 206 -0.74 25.12 -5.96
N ALA A 207 0.04 25.60 -4.99
CA ALA A 207 -0.44 26.47 -3.95
C ALA A 207 0.65 27.45 -3.49
N ILE A 208 0.24 28.63 -3.04
CA ILE A 208 1.10 29.61 -2.37
C ILE A 208 0.58 29.81 -0.96
N TYR A 209 1.50 29.81 0.01
CA TYR A 209 1.19 29.96 1.42
C TYR A 209 1.60 31.36 1.87
N PHE A 210 0.71 32.03 2.58
CA PHE A 210 0.91 33.39 3.02
C PHE A 210 0.72 33.55 4.53
N VAL A 211 1.46 34.49 5.10
CA VAL A 211 1.23 35.04 6.43
C VAL A 211 0.80 36.51 6.30
N LYS A 212 -0.06 37.00 7.19
CA LYS A 212 -0.41 38.41 7.24
C LYS A 212 0.62 39.16 8.07
N GLY A 213 1.38 40.02 7.39
CA GLY A 213 2.37 40.90 8.00
C GLY A 213 1.72 42.05 8.79
N THR A 214 2.45 42.56 9.77
CA THR A 214 2.14 43.81 10.50
C THR A 214 2.22 45.05 9.63
#